data_AF-A0A8I3A6U9-F1
#
_entry.id   AF-A0A8I3A6U9-F1
#
_cell.length_a   1.000
_cell.length_b   1.000
_cell.length_c   1.000
_cell.angle_alpha   90.00
_cell.angle_beta   90.00
_cell.angle_gamma   90.00
#
_symmetry.space_group_name_H-M   'P 1'
#
loop_
_entity.id
_entity.type
_entity.pdbx_description
1 polymer ?
#
loop_
_entity_poly.entity_id
_entity_poly.type
_entity_poly.pdbx_seq_one_letter_code
_entity_poly.pdbx_strand_id
1 'polypeptide(L)' 'MHLDPRAHFHRVVMKAMPDGLKAYSTGGQRPSRVASLSGANALVQLPILQEGGLASQLQAGAVVIGKIQV' A
#
# COMPACT_ATOMS: atom_id res chain seq x y z
N MET A 1 -13.02 14.65 -4.74
CA MET A 1 -11.55 14.79 -4.70
C MET A 1 -11.05 14.47 -6.10
N HIS A 2 -10.58 15.44 -6.88
CA HIS A 2 -9.93 15.14 -8.15
C HIS A 2 -8.69 14.30 -7.84
N LEU A 3 -8.71 13.05 -8.27
CA LEU A 3 -7.61 12.13 -8.08
C LEU A 3 -6.61 12.37 -9.20
N ASP A 4 -5.36 12.54 -8.80
CA ASP A 4 -4.25 12.65 -9.71
C ASP A 4 -4.12 11.33 -10.50
N PRO A 5 -4.17 11.34 -11.85
CA PRO A 5 -4.21 10.14 -12.67
C PRO A 5 -2.89 9.36 -12.66
N ARG A 6 -1.83 9.89 -12.05
CA ARG A 6 -0.56 9.20 -11.91
C ARG A 6 -0.72 7.93 -11.07
N ALA A 7 0.13 6.93 -11.32
CA ALA A 7 0.23 5.76 -10.45
C ALA A 7 0.67 6.19 -9.04
N HIS A 8 -0.12 5.84 -8.03
CA HIS A 8 0.21 6.09 -6.63
C HIS A 8 0.70 4.81 -5.97
N PHE A 9 1.83 4.91 -5.29
CA PHE A 9 2.41 3.82 -4.52
C PHE A 9 2.24 4.10 -3.03
N HIS A 10 1.56 3.20 -2.33
CA HIS A 10 1.37 3.28 -0.90
C HIS A 10 2.45 2.46 -0.17
N ARG A 11 3.02 3.07 0.87
CA ARG A 11 3.95 2.41 1.79
C ARG A 11 3.16 1.53 2.75
N VAL A 12 3.49 0.24 2.76
CA VAL A 12 2.75 -0.76 3.53
C VAL A 12 3.67 -1.63 4.38
N VAL A 13 3.08 -2.24 5.39
CA VAL A 13 3.64 -3.39 6.09
C VAL A 13 2.98 -4.63 5.53
N MET A 14 3.76 -5.47 4.86
CA MET A 14 3.37 -6.75 4.32
C MET A 14 3.66 -7.86 5.34
N LYS A 15 2.63 -8.66 5.61
CA LYS A 15 2.67 -9.79 6.55
C LYS A 15 2.25 -11.07 5.84
N ALA A 16 2.93 -12.16 6.15
CA ALA A 16 2.47 -13.50 5.81
C ALA A 16 1.41 -13.93 6.82
N MET A 17 0.24 -14.31 6.31
CA MET A 17 -0.90 -14.79 7.07
C MET A 17 -1.24 -16.21 6.59
N PRO A 18 -2.02 -17.00 7.36
CA PRO A 18 -2.40 -18.35 6.94
C PRO A 18 -3.12 -18.42 5.58
N ASP A 19 -3.78 -17.34 5.18
CA ASP A 19 -4.51 -17.20 3.92
C ASP A 19 -3.72 -16.46 2.82
N GLY A 20 -2.44 -16.13 3.06
CA GLY A 20 -1.55 -15.51 2.08
C GLY A 20 -0.91 -14.21 2.55
N LEU A 21 -0.44 -13.39 1.60
CA LEU A 21 0.20 -12.12 1.91
C LEU A 21 -0.85 -11.00 2.06
N LYS A 22 -0.80 -10.29 3.18
CA LYS A 22 -1.64 -9.10 3.43
C LYS A 22 -0.79 -7.85 3.56
N ALA A 23 -1.21 -6.79 2.90
CA ALA A 23 -0.59 -5.48 2.96
C ALA A 23 -1.41 -4.53 3.84
N TYR A 24 -0.78 -3.95 4.84
CA TYR A 24 -1.38 -3.00 5.77
C TYR A 24 -0.81 -1.60 5.54
N SER A 25 -1.67 -0.62 5.31
CA SER A 25 -1.24 0.78 5.16
C SER A 25 -0.47 1.24 6.40
N THR A 26 0.65 1.94 6.20
CA THR A 26 1.39 2.63 7.27
C THR A 26 0.68 3.91 7.76
N GLY A 27 -0.54 4.17 7.28
CA GLY A 27 -1.31 5.37 7.59
C GLY A 27 -1.01 6.48 6.60
N GLY A 28 -0.54 7.63 7.09
CA GLY A 28 -0.36 8.83 6.27
C GLY A 28 0.60 8.65 5.10
N GLN A 29 0.08 8.66 3.87
CA GLN A 29 0.87 8.51 2.65
C GLN A 29 1.44 9.82 2.09
N ARG A 30 1.37 10.91 2.89
CA ARG A 30 1.99 12.18 2.50
C ARG A 30 3.52 12.05 2.50
N PRO A 31 4.22 12.55 1.48
CA PRO A 31 5.68 12.42 1.39
C PRO A 31 6.39 13.19 2.51
N SER A 32 5.81 14.28 3.01
CA SER A 32 6.32 15.03 4.17
C SER A 32 6.31 14.24 5.49
N ARG A 33 5.62 13.09 5.56
CA ARG A 33 5.57 12.23 6.75
C ARG A 33 6.51 11.03 6.58
N VAL A 34 7.82 11.33 6.63
CA VAL A 34 8.93 10.39 6.36
C VAL A 34 8.95 9.17 7.29
N ALA A 35 8.36 9.27 8.49
CA ALA A 35 8.24 8.15 9.44
C ALA A 35 7.55 6.89 8.86
N SER A 36 6.72 7.06 7.83
CA SER A 36 6.05 5.94 7.13
C SER A 36 7.02 5.00 6.41
N LEU A 37 8.25 5.44 6.07
CA LEU A 37 9.26 4.59 5.44
C LEU A 37 9.96 3.66 6.44
N SER A 38 10.19 4.11 7.68
CA SER A 38 10.92 3.30 8.67
C SER A 38 10.18 2.02 9.08
N GLY A 39 8.85 1.98 8.91
CA GLY A 39 8.03 0.82 9.23
C GLY A 39 7.60 -0.01 8.02
N ALA A 40 7.75 0.52 6.80
CA ALA A 40 7.29 -0.15 5.59
C ALA A 40 8.30 -1.19 5.11
N ASN A 41 7.81 -2.32 4.58
CA ASN A 41 8.63 -3.35 3.94
C ASN A 41 8.18 -3.65 2.50
N ALA A 42 7.12 -2.99 2.02
CA ALA A 42 6.66 -3.08 0.64
C ALA A 42 5.98 -1.78 0.18
N LEU A 43 5.88 -1.64 -1.14
CA LEU A 43 5.11 -0.61 -1.83
C LEU A 43 4.00 -1.27 -2.63
N VAL A 44 2.76 -0.85 -2.41
CA VAL A 44 1.59 -1.35 -3.17
C VAL A 44 1.18 -0.30 -4.18
N GLN A 45 1.07 -0.69 -5.45
CA GLN A 45 0.47 0.17 -6.48
C GLN A 45 -1.04 0.16 -6.28
N LEU A 46 -1.62 1.31 -5.95
CA LEU A 46 -3.06 1.42 -5.91
C LEU A 46 -3.61 1.38 -7.34
N PRO A 47 -4.71 0.64 -7.59
CA PRO A 47 -5.41 0.76 -8.85
C PRO A 47 -5.92 2.20 -9.01
N ILE A 48 -5.99 2.65 -10.25
CA ILE A 48 -6.65 3.91 -10.58
C ILE A 48 -8.12 3.76 -10.17
N LEU A 49 -8.58 4.64 -9.29
CA LEU A 49 -9.96 4.59 -8.78
C LEU A 49 -10.92 4.75 -9.98
N GLN A 50 -11.68 3.70 -10.30
CA GLN A 50 -12.83 3.81 -11.20
C GLN A 50 -14.00 4.43 -10.45
N GLU A 51 -14.99 4.98 -11.17
CA GLU A 51 -16.21 5.53 -10.58
C GLU A 51 -16.86 4.49 -9.65
N GLY A 52 -16.80 4.72 -8.33
CA GLY A 52 -17.27 3.77 -7.32
C GLY A 52 -16.47 3.71 -6.01
N GLY A 53 -15.25 4.26 -5.96
CA GLY A 53 -14.42 4.25 -4.75
C GLY A 53 -13.43 3.09 -4.69
N LEU A 54 -12.61 3.05 -3.63
CA LEU A 54 -11.64 1.97 -3.41
C LEU A 54 -12.32 0.93 -2.52
N ALA A 55 -12.37 -0.33 -2.95
CA ALA A 55 -12.87 -1.43 -2.13
C ALA A 55 -12.03 -1.56 -0.84
N SER A 56 -12.67 -1.95 0.28
CA SER A 56 -11.99 -2.17 1.57
C SER A 56 -10.91 -3.26 1.50
N GLN A 57 -11.01 -4.14 0.51
CA GLN A 57 -10.04 -5.15 0.16
C GLN A 57 -9.89 -5.20 -1.34
N LEU A 58 -8.64 -5.18 -1.81
CA LEU A 58 -8.34 -5.21 -3.23
C LEU A 58 -7.02 -5.93 -3.45
N GLN A 59 -6.97 -6.76 -4.48
CA GLN A 59 -5.74 -7.39 -4.93
C GLN A 59 -4.95 -6.41 -5.79
N ALA A 60 -3.68 -6.21 -5.44
CA ALA A 60 -2.81 -5.25 -6.11
C ALA A 60 -1.39 -5.80 -6.23
N GLY A 61 -0.67 -5.36 -7.25
CA GLY A 61 0.76 -5.60 -7.38
C GLY A 61 1.54 -4.89 -6.26
N ALA A 62 2.55 -5.58 -5.73
CA ALA A 62 3.41 -5.05 -4.68
C ALA A 62 4.89 -5.25 -5.01
N VAL A 63 5.71 -4.26 -4.65
CA VAL A 63 7.17 -4.33 -4.71
C VAL A 63 7.68 -4.48 -3.29
N VAL A 64 8.39 -5.58 -3.02
CA VAL A 64 8.99 -5.86 -1.72
C VAL A 64 10.32 -5.10 -1.61
N ILE A 65 10.50 -4.35 -0.53
CA ILE A 65 11.69 -3.53 -0.27
C ILE A 65 12.39 -3.90 1.05
N GLY A 66 11.83 -4.86 1.79
CA GLY A 66 12.37 -5.32 3.08
C GLY A 66 11.84 -6.69 3.46
N LYS A 67 12.21 -7.15 4.66
CA LYS A 67 11.82 -8.48 5.16
C LYS A 67 10.30 -8.57 5.34
N ILE A 68 9.70 -9.64 4.80
CA ILE A 68 8.30 -9.98 5.04
C ILE A 68 8.15 -10.40 6.50
N GLN A 69 7.19 -9.81 7.20
CA GLN A 69 6.88 -10.17 8.58
C GLN A 69 6.05 -11.46 8.59
N VAL A 70 6.32 -12.33 9.55
CA VAL A 70 5.60 -13.59 9.77
C VAL A 70 4.90 -13.50 11.12
#